data_AF-A0A1Y1WJT3-F1
#
_entry.id   AF-A0A1Y1WJT3-F1
#
_cell.length_a   1.000
_cell.length_b   1.000
_cell.length_c   1.000
_cell.angle_alpha   90.00
_cell.angle_beta   90.00
_cell.angle_gamma   90.00
#
_symmetry.space_group_name_H-M   'P 1'
#
loop_
_entity.id
_entity.type
_entity.pdbx_description
1 polymer ?
#
loop_
_entity_poly.entity_id
_entity_poly.type
_entity_poly.pdbx_seq_one_letter_code
_entity_poly.pdbx_strand_id
1 'polypeptide(L)'
;VERELPEPKSRKKEISIFVAVAAVTWGLGTIIAFNYQRMTSTPVTAALFTARHNDEIREVFGTQLNFTSAFPWISGDISHLKGFVDVEFNVVGSKGVKGHLVLRSRRIGKQNGEWETQEFYVRAPDGRVVD
;
A
#
# COMPACT_ATOMS: atom_id res chain seq x y z
N VAL A 1 -48.93 -2.32 -46.86
CA VAL A 1 -48.16 -3.53 -46.48
C VAL A 1 -47.77 -3.34 -45.04
N GLU A 2 -48.44 -4.05 -44.14
CA GLU A 2 -48.09 -4.06 -42.72
C GLU A 2 -46.84 -4.92 -42.57
N ARG A 3 -45.78 -4.34 -41.99
CA ARG A 3 -44.44 -4.94 -41.95
C ARG A 3 -44.21 -5.44 -40.53
N GLU A 4 -44.17 -6.76 -40.35
CA GLU A 4 -43.88 -7.34 -39.04
C GLU A 4 -42.49 -6.93 -38.57
N LEU A 5 -42.40 -6.50 -37.32
CA LEU A 5 -41.15 -6.06 -36.70
C LEU A 5 -40.28 -7.30 -36.41
N PRO A 6 -38.98 -7.27 -36.73
CA PRO A 6 -38.10 -8.38 -36.41
C PRO A 6 -37.99 -8.57 -34.89
N GLU A 7 -38.00 -9.82 -34.42
CA GLU A 7 -37.86 -10.12 -33.00
C GLU A 7 -36.50 -9.64 -32.46
N PRO A 8 -36.48 -8.94 -31.31
CA PRO A 8 -35.24 -8.42 -30.74
C PRO A 8 -34.35 -9.56 -30.24
N LYS A 9 -33.14 -9.65 -30.79
CA LYS A 9 -32.12 -10.61 -30.30
C LYS A 9 -31.77 -10.29 -28.84
N SER A 10 -31.82 -11.30 -27.97
CA SER A 10 -31.40 -11.18 -26.58
C SER A 10 -29.91 -10.85 -26.47
N ARG A 11 -29.59 -9.67 -25.91
CA ARG A 11 -28.21 -9.22 -25.65
C ARG A 11 -27.70 -9.55 -24.25
N LYS A 12 -28.41 -10.38 -23.49
CA LYS A 12 -28.08 -10.67 -22.08
C LYS A 12 -26.65 -11.17 -21.89
N LYS A 13 -26.16 -12.02 -22.78
CA LYS A 13 -24.78 -12.54 -22.76
C LYS A 13 -23.74 -11.44 -23.00
N GLU A 14 -23.95 -10.59 -23.99
CA GLU A 14 -23.05 -9.46 -24.30
C GLU A 14 -22.99 -8.47 -23.14
N ILE A 15 -24.15 -8.12 -22.58
CA ILE A 15 -24.24 -7.25 -21.41
C ILE A 15 -23.53 -7.89 -20.21
N SER A 16 -23.71 -9.19 -19.95
CA SER A 16 -23.02 -9.86 -18.85
C SER A 16 -21.50 -9.85 -19.00
N ILE A 17 -20.99 -10.04 -20.22
CA ILE A 17 -19.56 -9.97 -20.51
C ILE A 17 -19.06 -8.54 -20.31
N PHE A 18 -19.78 -7.55 -20.82
CA PHE A 18 -19.43 -6.14 -20.65
C PHE A 18 -19.38 -5.76 -19.17
N VAL A 19 -20.39 -6.13 -18.39
CA VAL A 19 -20.44 -5.86 -16.93
C VAL A 19 -19.29 -6.56 -16.22
N ALA A 20 -18.97 -7.82 -16.56
CA ALA A 20 -17.85 -8.53 -15.96
C ALA A 20 -16.51 -7.84 -16.26
N VAL A 21 -16.25 -7.46 -17.51
CA VAL A 21 -15.03 -6.74 -17.91
C VAL A 21 -14.95 -5.38 -17.24
N ALA A 22 -16.07 -4.64 -17.18
CA ALA A 22 -16.12 -3.35 -16.51
C ALA A 22 -15.82 -3.50 -15.01
N ALA A 23 -16.44 -4.47 -14.33
CA ALA A 23 -16.21 -4.72 -12.91
C ALA A 23 -14.75 -5.09 -12.61
N VAL A 24 -14.13 -5.94 -13.44
CA VAL A 24 -12.70 -6.28 -13.30
C VAL A 24 -11.81 -5.06 -13.52
N THR A 25 -12.08 -4.27 -14.56
CA THR A 25 -11.29 -3.07 -14.89
C THR A 25 -11.36 -2.04 -13.77
N TRP A 26 -12.57 -1.73 -13.29
CA TRP A 26 -12.78 -0.82 -12.16
C TRP A 26 -12.16 -1.36 -10.88
N GLY A 27 -12.36 -2.64 -10.57
CA GLY A 27 -11.79 -3.28 -9.38
C GLY A 27 -10.26 -3.19 -9.36
N LEU A 28 -9.61 -3.53 -10.47
CA LEU A 28 -8.15 -3.43 -10.59
C LEU A 28 -7.68 -1.98 -10.48
N GLY A 29 -8.37 -1.05 -11.16
CA GLY A 29 -8.06 0.38 -11.09
C GLY A 29 -8.15 0.93 -9.66
N THR A 30 -9.20 0.56 -8.91
CA THR A 30 -9.38 0.96 -7.51
C THR A 30 -8.28 0.40 -6.61
N ILE A 31 -7.90 -0.87 -6.78
CA ILE A 31 -6.82 -1.49 -6.01
C ILE A 31 -5.50 -0.73 -6.22
N ILE A 32 -5.16 -0.43 -7.48
CA ILE A 32 -3.94 0.31 -7.82
C ILE A 32 -4.00 1.74 -7.25
N ALA A 33 -5.14 2.42 -7.40
CA ALA A 33 -5.33 3.78 -6.90
C ALA A 33 -5.17 3.86 -5.37
N PHE A 34 -5.75 2.91 -4.62
CA PHE A 34 -5.59 2.85 -3.17
C PHE A 34 -4.15 2.55 -2.74
N ASN A 35 -3.46 1.66 -3.45
CA ASN A 35 -2.03 1.43 -3.18
C ASN A 35 -1.21 2.70 -3.43
N TYR A 36 -1.48 3.42 -4.51
CA TYR A 36 -0.82 4.69 -4.81
C TYR A 36 -1.09 5.74 -3.71
N GLN A 37 -2.34 5.87 -3.25
CA GLN A 37 -2.69 6.75 -2.13
C GLN A 37 -1.90 6.40 -0.85
N ARG A 38 -1.78 5.11 -0.51
CA ARG A 38 -0.98 4.66 0.64
C ARG A 38 0.50 5.00 0.45
N MET A 39 1.06 4.74 -0.73
CA MET A 39 2.45 5.04 -1.06
C MET A 39 2.79 6.53 -0.90
N THR A 40 1.89 7.42 -1.32
CA THR A 40 2.08 8.88 -1.23
C THR A 40 1.72 9.45 0.14
N SER A 41 1.31 8.63 1.10
CA SER A 41 0.85 9.09 2.41
C SER A 41 1.99 9.55 3.31
N THR A 42 1.68 10.50 4.21
CA THR A 42 2.63 11.02 5.19
C THR A 42 3.24 9.95 6.10
N PRO A 43 2.47 8.98 6.65
CA PRO A 43 3.07 7.96 7.53
C PRO A 43 4.11 7.08 6.82
N VAL A 44 3.88 6.70 5.56
CA VAL A 44 4.81 5.88 4.77
C VAL A 44 6.09 6.64 4.45
N THR A 45 5.96 7.89 4.00
CA THR A 45 7.12 8.74 3.70
C THR A 45 7.92 9.10 4.95
N ALA A 46 7.25 9.36 6.08
CA ALA A 46 7.88 9.57 7.37
C ALA A 46 8.61 8.31 7.86
N ALA A 47 8.00 7.13 7.77
CA ALA A 47 8.63 5.87 8.13
C ALA A 47 9.92 5.62 7.34
N LEU A 48 9.87 5.81 6.02
CA LEU A 48 11.05 5.66 5.16
C LEU A 48 12.13 6.68 5.51
N PHE A 49 11.74 7.93 5.82
CA PHE A 49 12.66 8.97 6.25
C PHE A 49 13.33 8.62 7.57
N THR A 50 12.57 8.21 8.58
CA THR A 50 13.11 7.79 9.89
C THR A 50 14.07 6.63 9.74
N ALA A 51 13.68 5.59 8.97
CA ALA A 51 14.54 4.43 8.73
C ALA A 51 15.86 4.79 8.02
N ARG A 52 15.84 5.79 7.13
CA ARG A 52 17.04 6.27 6.43
C ARG A 52 18.06 6.94 7.35
N HIS A 53 17.61 7.50 8.48
CA HIS A 53 18.45 8.24 9.42
C HIS A 53 18.82 7.43 10.66
N ASN A 54 18.30 6.22 10.82
CA ASN A 54 18.68 5.33 11.91
C ASN A 54 20.07 4.72 11.64
N ASP A 55 20.96 4.75 12.63
CA ASP A 55 22.34 4.29 12.50
C ASP A 55 22.46 2.76 12.36
N GLU A 56 21.67 1.96 13.10
CA GLU A 56 21.64 0.50 12.96
C GLU A 56 21.15 0.08 11.56
N ILE A 57 20.08 0.71 11.08
CA ILE A 57 19.55 0.43 9.74
C ILE A 57 20.59 0.81 8.69
N ARG A 58 21.31 1.93 8.86
CA ARG A 58 22.39 2.34 7.94
C ARG A 58 23.57 1.38 7.96
N GLU A 59 23.90 0.80 9.10
CA GLU A 59 24.95 -0.21 9.20
C GLU A 59 24.62 -1.43 8.34
N VAL A 60 23.37 -1.90 8.36
CA VAL A 60 22.95 -3.09 7.61
C VAL A 60 22.67 -2.78 6.14
N PHE A 61 21.86 -1.75 5.85
CA PHE A 61 21.33 -1.47 4.51
C PHE A 61 22.17 -0.44 3.72
N GLY A 62 22.96 0.38 4.41
CA GLY A 62 23.76 1.46 3.84
C GLY A 62 23.15 2.85 4.03
N THR A 63 23.84 3.86 3.48
CA THR A 63 23.53 5.28 3.67
C THR A 63 22.20 5.76 3.07
N GLN A 64 21.61 5.00 2.15
CA GLN A 64 20.33 5.33 1.53
C GLN A 64 19.40 4.14 1.62
N LEU A 65 18.15 4.39 2.01
CA LEU A 65 17.05 3.42 2.01
C LEU A 65 15.93 3.97 1.13
N ASN A 66 15.51 3.19 0.14
CA ASN A 66 14.49 3.56 -0.85
C ASN A 66 13.50 2.41 -1.05
N PHE A 67 12.41 2.67 -1.78
CA PHE A 67 11.52 1.60 -2.24
C PHE A 67 12.22 0.67 -3.23
N THR A 68 11.81 -0.60 -3.24
CA THR A 68 12.35 -1.61 -4.17
C THR A 68 11.95 -1.41 -5.64
N SER A 69 10.91 -0.62 -5.91
CA SER A 69 10.41 -0.35 -7.26
C SER A 69 9.75 1.02 -7.34
N ALA A 70 9.41 1.48 -8.55
CA ALA A 70 8.66 2.72 -8.76
C ALA A 70 7.20 2.66 -8.26
N PHE A 71 6.63 1.45 -8.19
CA PHE A 71 5.29 1.18 -7.68
C PHE A 71 5.36 0.10 -6.58
N PRO A 72 5.93 0.43 -5.40
CA PRO A 72 5.96 -0.48 -4.28
C PRO A 72 4.54 -0.84 -3.86
N TRP A 73 4.33 -2.11 -3.55
CA TRP A 73 3.13 -2.54 -2.87
C TRP A 73 3.23 -2.18 -1.39
N ILE A 74 2.28 -1.39 -0.90
CA ILE A 74 2.13 -1.03 0.51
C ILE A 74 0.99 -1.87 1.06
N SER A 75 1.34 -2.87 1.86
CA SER A 75 0.39 -3.72 2.57
C SER A 75 -0.11 -3.02 3.84
N GLY A 76 -1.29 -3.42 4.30
CA GLY A 76 -1.92 -2.86 5.49
C GLY A 76 -2.91 -1.73 5.19
N ASP A 77 -3.27 -1.00 6.23
CA ASP A 77 -4.32 0.01 6.21
C ASP A 77 -3.94 1.25 7.03
N ILE A 78 -4.41 2.41 6.57
CA ILE A 78 -4.14 3.71 7.18
C ILE A 78 -5.48 4.38 7.41
N SER A 79 -5.80 4.65 8.67
CA SER A 79 -7.01 5.40 9.01
C SER A 79 -6.71 6.48 10.03
N HIS A 80 -6.54 7.71 9.55
CA HIS A 80 -6.39 8.89 10.41
C HIS A 80 -7.64 9.13 11.29
N LEU A 81 -8.82 8.85 10.75
CA LEU A 81 -10.09 8.99 11.50
C LEU A 81 -10.17 7.98 12.65
N LYS A 82 -9.95 6.69 12.35
CA LYS A 82 -9.95 5.63 13.37
C LYS A 82 -8.69 5.65 14.25
N GLY A 83 -7.68 6.44 13.87
CA GLY A 83 -6.48 6.68 14.66
C GLY A 83 -5.51 5.49 14.64
N PHE A 84 -5.32 4.86 13.48
CA PHE A 84 -4.29 3.82 13.35
C PHE A 84 -3.56 3.92 12.01
N VAL A 85 -2.32 3.46 12.03
CA VAL A 85 -1.47 3.25 10.86
C VAL A 85 -0.86 1.87 11.04
N ASP A 86 -1.12 0.97 10.11
CA ASP A 86 -0.52 -0.37 10.07
C ASP A 86 -0.08 -0.60 8.64
N VAL A 87 1.22 -0.41 8.37
CA VAL A 87 1.76 -0.48 7.01
C VAL A 87 3.06 -1.26 6.96
N GLU A 88 3.18 -2.02 5.88
CA GLU A 88 4.31 -2.88 5.64
C GLU A 88 4.73 -2.79 4.17
N PHE A 89 6.03 -2.60 3.90
CA PHE A 89 6.51 -2.46 2.53
C PHE A 89 7.98 -2.81 2.34
N ASN A 90 8.32 -3.18 1.10
CA ASN A 90 9.69 -3.58 0.72
C ASN A 90 10.58 -2.37 0.44
N VAL A 91 11.76 -2.37 1.06
CA VAL A 91 12.81 -1.37 0.91
C VAL A 91 14.09 -1.99 0.36
N VAL A 92 14.94 -1.17 -0.24
CA VAL A 92 16.29 -1.55 -0.68
C VAL A 92 17.29 -0.49 -0.23
N GLY A 93 18.37 -0.96 0.36
CA GLY A 93 19.48 -0.14 0.79
C GLY A 93 20.51 0.12 -0.32
N SER A 94 21.39 1.11 -0.14
CA SER A 94 22.49 1.38 -1.07
C SER A 94 23.50 0.24 -1.19
N LYS A 95 23.56 -0.67 -0.20
CA LYS A 95 24.33 -1.92 -0.28
C LYS A 95 23.67 -3.02 -1.13
N GLY A 96 22.51 -2.75 -1.73
CA GLY A 96 21.73 -3.73 -2.49
C GLY A 96 20.93 -4.72 -1.64
N VAL A 97 21.00 -4.62 -0.31
CA VAL A 97 20.25 -5.45 0.62
C VAL A 97 18.78 -5.03 0.60
N LYS A 98 17.89 -5.99 0.36
CA LYS A 98 16.43 -5.77 0.43
C LYS A 98 15.96 -5.97 1.86
N GLY A 99 15.01 -5.17 2.31
CA GLY A 99 14.42 -5.28 3.64
C GLY A 99 12.91 -5.11 3.59
N HIS A 100 12.26 -5.45 4.68
CA HIS A 100 10.83 -5.28 4.86
C HIS A 100 10.59 -4.34 6.04
N LEU A 101 10.12 -3.13 5.76
CA LEU A 101 9.81 -2.13 6.77
C LEU A 101 8.41 -2.38 7.31
N VAL A 102 8.27 -2.34 8.64
CA VAL A 102 7.00 -2.44 9.36
C VAL A 102 6.82 -1.19 10.20
N LEU A 103 5.66 -0.53 10.07
CA LEU A 103 5.22 0.56 10.94
C LEU A 103 3.82 0.23 11.45
N ARG A 104 3.68 0.16 12.78
CA ARG A 104 2.39 0.10 13.48
C ARG A 104 2.32 1.22 14.50
N SER A 105 1.34 2.10 14.36
CA SER A 105 1.10 3.21 15.27
C SER A 105 -0.39 3.40 15.52
N ARG A 106 -0.75 3.77 16.74
CA ARG A 106 -2.14 4.00 17.17
C ARG A 106 -2.26 5.30 17.94
N ARG A 107 -3.40 5.97 17.81
CA ARG A 107 -3.74 7.15 18.60
C ARG A 107 -4.24 6.72 19.98
N ILE A 108 -3.57 7.17 21.03
CA ILE A 108 -3.97 6.99 22.42
C ILE A 108 -4.80 8.18 22.86
N GLY A 109 -5.94 7.91 23.49
CA GLY A 109 -6.86 8.94 23.98
C GLY A 109 -7.62 9.61 22.84
N LYS A 110 -8.97 9.51 22.88
CA LYS A 110 -9.83 10.13 21.86
C LYS A 110 -9.72 11.66 21.82
N GLN A 111 -9.18 12.30 22.86
CA GLN A 111 -9.24 13.75 23.08
C GLN A 111 -7.89 14.48 22.92
N ASN A 112 -6.76 13.82 23.20
CA ASN A 112 -5.45 14.51 23.27
C ASN A 112 -4.68 14.47 21.94
N GLY A 113 -5.09 13.59 21.01
CA GLY A 113 -4.46 13.51 19.69
C GLY A 113 -3.08 12.83 19.68
N GLU A 114 -2.65 12.26 20.79
CA GLU A 114 -1.33 11.63 20.95
C GLU A 114 -1.25 10.31 20.18
N TRP A 115 -0.12 10.09 19.49
CA TRP A 115 0.16 8.87 18.75
C TRP A 115 1.27 8.09 19.44
N GLU A 116 1.06 6.80 19.63
CA GLU A 116 2.05 5.85 20.11
C GLU A 116 2.49 4.96 18.95
N THR A 117 3.80 4.82 18.77
CA THR A 117 4.39 3.84 17.85
C THR A 117 4.51 2.52 18.59
N GLN A 118 3.80 1.50 18.12
CA GLN A 118 3.81 0.15 18.71
C GLN A 118 4.92 -0.70 18.13
N GLU A 119 5.11 -0.65 16.81
CA GLU A 119 6.18 -1.35 16.11
C GLU A 119 6.78 -0.42 15.05
N PHE A 120 8.10 -0.34 15.02
CA PHE A 120 8.84 0.29 13.94
C PHE A 120 10.15 -0.46 13.78
N TYR A 121 10.35 -1.14 12.66
CA TYR A 121 11.60 -1.83 12.37
C TYR A 121 11.74 -2.15 10.88
N VAL A 122 12.97 -2.49 10.47
CA VAL A 122 13.26 -3.06 9.16
C VAL A 122 13.79 -4.48 9.35
N ARG A 123 13.14 -5.45 8.72
CA ARG A 123 13.58 -6.85 8.70
C ARG A 123 14.50 -7.10 7.50
N ALA A 124 15.71 -7.55 7.75
CA ALA A 124 16.67 -7.98 6.74
C ALA A 124 16.37 -9.40 6.23
N PRO A 125 16.95 -9.82 5.07
CA PRO A 125 16.66 -11.13 4.46
C PRO A 125 17.12 -12.32 5.30
N ASP A 126 18.11 -12.11 6.17
CA ASP A 126 18.64 -13.08 7.12
C ASP A 126 17.75 -13.25 8.37
N GLY A 127 16.66 -12.49 8.46
CA GLY A 127 15.74 -12.50 9.60
C GLY A 127 16.11 -11.53 10.71
N ARG A 128 17.23 -10.80 10.60
CA ARG A 128 17.62 -9.77 11.57
C ARG A 128 16.62 -8.62 11.53
N VAL A 129 16.20 -8.16 12.70
CA VAL A 129 15.34 -6.99 12.88
C VAL A 129 16.23 -5.85 13.41
N VAL A 130 16.09 -4.66 12.83
CA VAL A 130 16.80 -3.44 13.23
C VAL A 130 15.81 -2.29 13.32
N ASP A 131 15.90 -1.45 14.36
CA ASP A 131 14.93 -0.38 14.67
C ASP A 131 15.56 0.97 15.00
#